data_AF-A0A1X7ITV8-F1
#
_entry.id   AF-A0A1X7ITV8-F1
#
_cell.length_a   1.000
_cell.length_b   1.000
_cell.length_c   1.000
_cell.angle_alpha   90.00
_cell.angle_beta   90.00
_cell.angle_gamma   90.00
#
_symmetry.space_group_name_H-M   'P 1'
#
loop_
_entity.id
_entity.type
_entity.pdbx_description
1 polymer ?
#
loop_
_entity_poly.entity_id
_entity_poly.type
_entity_poly.pdbx_seq_one_letter_code
_entity_poly.pdbx_strand_id
1 'polypeptide(L)'
;MALEELKRDLTEAEADVRSYLENSEEYAKLKIFKVLMELVTVFAQTLLIGALALLALVLISWAASNALNETLKSAYLGYLLIGIGYVLIAIICYFLRNRLNRPLLRTFSKHYFD
;
A
#
# COMPACT_ATOMS: atom_id res chain seq x y z
N MET A 1 -41.89 21.72 -24.25
CA MET A 1 -40.91 21.51 -25.33
C MET A 1 -39.50 21.24 -24.79
N ALA A 2 -38.69 22.25 -24.39
CA ALA A 2 -37.29 21.98 -23.97
C ALA A 2 -37.13 21.08 -22.72
N LEU A 3 -38.06 21.18 -21.76
CA LEU A 3 -38.08 20.30 -20.57
C LEU A 3 -38.51 18.87 -20.88
N GLU A 4 -39.31 18.66 -21.94
CA GLU A 4 -39.75 17.33 -22.36
C GLU A 4 -38.67 16.61 -23.15
N GLU A 5 -37.91 17.33 -23.98
CA GLU A 5 -36.71 16.80 -24.64
C GLU A 5 -35.66 16.37 -23.62
N LEU A 6 -35.35 17.22 -22.62
CA LEU A 6 -34.42 16.87 -21.55
C LEU A 6 -34.88 15.63 -20.77
N LYS A 7 -36.17 15.54 -20.46
CA LYS A 7 -36.73 14.38 -19.76
C LYS A 7 -36.62 13.11 -20.61
N ARG A 8 -36.80 13.23 -21.92
CA ARG A 8 -36.70 12.10 -22.85
C ARG A 8 -35.26 11.64 -23.02
N ASP A 9 -34.30 12.55 -23.19
CA ASP A 9 -32.86 12.25 -23.27
C ASP A 9 -32.35 11.59 -21.98
N LEU A 10 -32.81 12.04 -20.81
CA LEU A 10 -32.47 11.43 -19.52
C LEU A 10 -33.06 10.02 -19.38
N THR A 11 -34.28 9.79 -19.89
CA THR A 11 -34.93 8.48 -19.84
C THR A 11 -34.25 7.49 -20.80
N GLU A 12 -33.79 7.97 -21.96
CA GLU A 12 -33.05 7.19 -22.96
C GLU A 12 -31.63 6.87 -22.46
N ALA A 13 -30.96 7.82 -21.82
CA ALA A 13 -29.66 7.60 -21.17
C ALA A 13 -29.75 6.61 -19.99
N GLU A 14 -30.80 6.68 -19.16
CA GLU A 14 -31.04 5.68 -18.11
C GLU A 14 -31.30 4.29 -18.68
N ALA A 15 -32.05 4.18 -19.78
CA ALA A 15 -32.34 2.91 -20.44
C ALA A 15 -31.08 2.29 -21.07
N ASP A 16 -30.23 3.11 -21.68
CA ASP A 16 -28.96 2.69 -22.27
C ASP A 16 -28.00 2.18 -21.17
N VAL A 17 -27.79 2.96 -20.10
CA VAL A 17 -26.98 2.58 -18.93
C VAL A 17 -27.48 1.29 -18.28
N ARG A 18 -28.81 1.10 -18.19
CA ARG A 18 -29.43 -0.09 -17.62
C ARG A 18 -29.23 -1.33 -18.50
N SER A 19 -29.24 -1.18 -19.83
CA SER A 19 -28.93 -2.27 -20.77
C SER A 19 -27.44 -2.64 -20.79
N TYR A 20 -26.54 -1.65 -20.60
CA TYR A 20 -25.10 -1.89 -20.41
C TYR A 20 -24.82 -2.59 -19.07
N LEU A 21 -25.61 -2.32 -18.03
CA LEU A 21 -25.55 -2.97 -16.71
C LEU A 21 -26.13 -4.40 -16.73
N GLU A 22 -27.26 -4.64 -17.42
CA GLU A 22 -27.88 -5.97 -17.54
C GLU A 22 -27.02 -6.96 -18.33
N ASN A 23 -26.29 -6.52 -19.37
CA ASN A 23 -25.28 -7.34 -20.04
C ASN A 23 -23.91 -7.36 -19.32
N SER A 24 -23.75 -6.59 -18.24
CA SER A 24 -22.50 -6.45 -17.49
C SER A 24 -22.42 -7.27 -16.20
N GLU A 25 -23.43 -8.03 -15.79
CA GLU A 25 -23.32 -8.82 -14.55
C GLU A 25 -22.14 -9.82 -14.59
N GLU A 26 -21.99 -10.55 -15.71
CA GLU A 26 -20.84 -11.45 -15.90
C GLU A 26 -19.53 -10.67 -16.01
N TYR A 27 -19.52 -9.54 -16.72
CA TYR A 27 -18.32 -8.70 -16.86
C TYR A 27 -17.88 -8.07 -15.53
N ALA A 28 -18.82 -7.60 -14.72
CA ALA A 28 -18.57 -7.05 -13.40
C ALA A 28 -18.03 -8.13 -12.46
N LYS A 29 -18.65 -9.32 -12.48
CA LYS A 29 -18.19 -10.49 -11.71
C LYS A 29 -16.77 -10.88 -12.10
N LEU A 30 -16.46 -10.91 -13.39
CA LEU A 30 -15.12 -11.24 -13.89
C LEU A 30 -14.09 -10.15 -13.54
N LYS A 31 -14.48 -8.87 -13.60
CA LYS A 31 -13.61 -7.73 -13.27
C LYS A 31 -13.29 -7.70 -11.77
N ILE A 32 -14.26 -7.96 -10.91
CA ILE A 32 -14.06 -8.10 -9.46
C ILE A 32 -13.13 -9.28 -9.18
N PHE A 33 -13.37 -10.43 -9.82
CA PHE A 33 -12.50 -11.60 -9.67
C PHE A 33 -11.06 -11.31 -10.10
N LYS A 34 -10.87 -10.60 -11.22
CA LYS A 34 -9.55 -10.19 -11.71
C LYS A 34 -8.83 -9.29 -10.71
N VAL A 35 -9.50 -8.27 -10.18
CA VAL A 35 -8.91 -7.35 -9.18
C VAL A 35 -8.57 -8.08 -7.89
N LEU A 36 -9.45 -8.97 -7.40
CA LEU A 36 -9.14 -9.78 -6.22
C LEU A 36 -7.93 -10.68 -6.45
N MET A 37 -7.89 -11.40 -7.57
CA MET A 37 -6.78 -12.29 -7.90
C MET A 37 -5.46 -11.54 -8.06
N GLU A 38 -5.48 -10.37 -8.70
CA GLU A 38 -4.31 -9.51 -8.83
C GLU A 38 -3.84 -9.01 -7.47
N LEU A 39 -4.76 -8.57 -6.61
CA LEU A 39 -4.45 -8.10 -5.26
C LEU A 39 -3.87 -9.22 -4.40
N VAL A 40 -4.45 -10.42 -4.43
CA VAL A 40 -3.93 -11.59 -3.71
C VAL A 40 -2.56 -12.01 -4.24
N THR A 41 -2.36 -11.97 -5.56
CA THR A 41 -1.08 -12.36 -6.19
C THR A 41 0.02 -11.38 -5.82
N VAL A 42 -0.24 -10.07 -5.95
CA VAL A 42 0.71 -9.02 -5.56
C VAL A 42 0.96 -9.07 -4.06
N PHE A 43 -0.07 -9.27 -3.23
CA PHE A 43 0.07 -9.40 -1.79
C PHE A 43 0.93 -10.62 -1.40
N ALA A 44 0.68 -11.78 -2.01
CA ALA A 44 1.47 -12.98 -1.74
C ALA A 44 2.94 -12.81 -2.18
N GLN A 45 3.19 -12.26 -3.36
CA GLN A 45 4.55 -11.99 -3.85
C GLN A 45 5.29 -10.98 -2.97
N THR A 46 4.64 -9.87 -2.62
CA THR A 46 5.23 -8.84 -1.75
C THR A 46 5.47 -9.36 -0.34
N LEU A 47 4.58 -10.21 0.20
CA LEU A 47 4.77 -10.86 1.48
C LEU A 47 5.96 -11.82 1.46
N LEU A 48 6.09 -12.62 0.39
CA LEU A 48 7.17 -13.58 0.24
C LEU A 48 8.54 -12.89 0.10
N ILE A 49 8.63 -11.89 -0.77
CA ILE A 49 9.85 -11.08 -0.96
C ILE A 49 10.15 -10.27 0.31
N GLY A 50 9.12 -9.68 0.92
CA GLY A 50 9.23 -8.90 2.15
C GLY A 50 9.73 -9.74 3.31
N ALA A 51 9.23 -10.96 3.48
CA ALA A 51 9.70 -11.89 4.51
C ALA A 51 11.18 -12.27 4.31
N LEU A 52 11.58 -12.59 3.09
CA LEU A 52 12.99 -12.87 2.74
C LEU A 52 13.89 -11.66 3.03
N ALA A 53 13.44 -10.45 2.64
CA ALA A 53 14.18 -9.22 2.89
C ALA A 53 14.34 -8.92 4.39
N LEU A 54 13.27 -9.12 5.18
CA LEU A 54 13.32 -8.97 6.63
C LEU A 54 14.29 -9.95 7.27
N LEU A 55 14.26 -11.23 6.86
CA LEU A 55 15.20 -12.23 7.34
C LEU A 55 16.65 -11.85 7.00
N ALA A 56 16.92 -11.43 5.77
CA ALA A 56 18.25 -10.96 5.36
C ALA A 56 18.71 -9.77 6.22
N LEU A 57 17.82 -8.82 6.48
CA LEU A 57 18.12 -7.63 7.28
C LEU A 57 18.46 -7.97 8.75
N VAL A 58 17.75 -8.94 9.34
CA VAL A 58 18.05 -9.46 10.68
C VAL A 58 19.44 -10.12 10.71
N LEU A 59 19.75 -10.97 9.72
CA LEU A 59 21.06 -11.64 9.64
C LEU A 59 22.21 -10.64 9.48
N ILE A 60 22.04 -9.64 8.61
CA ILE A 60 23.04 -8.58 8.41
C ILE A 60 23.24 -7.79 9.71
N SER A 61 22.15 -7.46 10.42
CA SER A 61 22.24 -6.75 11.70
C SER A 61 22.97 -7.56 12.76
N TRP A 62 22.73 -8.87 12.80
CA TRP A 62 23.44 -9.76 13.70
C TRP A 62 24.93 -9.85 13.36
N ALA A 63 25.28 -9.98 12.08
CA ALA A 63 26.66 -9.97 11.63
C ALA A 63 27.38 -8.65 11.95
N ALA A 64 26.73 -7.51 11.69
CA ALA A 64 27.26 -6.18 12.02
C ALA A 64 27.51 -6.03 13.52
N SER A 65 26.62 -6.56 14.36
CA SER A 65 26.80 -6.52 15.82
C SER A 65 28.01 -7.31 16.28
N ASN A 66 28.19 -8.52 15.74
CA ASN A 66 29.34 -9.35 16.07
C ASN A 66 30.66 -8.69 15.65
N ALA A 67 30.72 -8.10 14.46
CA ALA A 67 31.91 -7.38 13.99
C ALA A 67 32.24 -6.16 14.89
N LEU A 68 31.21 -5.41 15.33
CA LEU A 68 31.41 -4.29 16.25
C LEU A 68 31.83 -4.75 17.65
N ASN A 69 31.31 -5.89 18.14
CA ASN A 69 31.71 -6.44 19.44
C ASN A 69 33.19 -6.86 19.45
N GLU A 70 33.69 -7.45 18.35
CA GLU A 70 35.08 -7.88 18.23
C GLU A 70 36.04 -6.68 18.27
N THR A 71 35.72 -5.60 17.53
CA THR A 71 36.55 -4.37 17.51
C THR A 71 36.56 -3.63 18.85
N LEU A 72 35.45 -3.64 19.59
CA LEU A 72 35.34 -3.00 20.90
C LEU A 72 35.81 -3.89 22.06
N LYS A 73 36.26 -5.14 21.79
CA LYS A 73 36.65 -6.14 22.81
C LYS A 73 35.62 -6.33 23.92
N SER A 74 34.34 -6.12 23.62
CA SER A 74 33.25 -6.18 24.59
C SER A 74 32.03 -6.82 23.94
N ALA A 75 31.44 -7.81 24.63
CA ALA A 75 30.35 -8.63 24.09
C ALA A 75 29.01 -7.90 23.95
N TYR A 76 28.86 -6.71 24.56
CA TYR A 76 27.57 -6.03 24.68
C TYR A 76 27.50 -4.68 23.95
N LEU A 77 28.65 -4.05 23.67
CA LEU A 77 28.68 -2.68 23.15
C LEU A 77 28.22 -2.59 21.69
N GLY A 78 28.49 -3.59 20.87
CA GLY A 78 28.03 -3.66 19.47
C GLY A 78 26.51 -3.77 19.37
N TYR A 79 25.88 -4.56 20.26
CA TYR A 79 24.41 -4.64 20.32
C TYR A 79 23.78 -3.32 20.77
N LEU A 80 24.41 -2.64 21.73
CA LEU A 80 23.92 -1.36 22.25
C LEU A 80 23.98 -0.27 21.17
N LEU A 81 25.08 -0.20 20.40
CA LEU A 81 25.25 0.77 19.32
C LEU A 81 24.23 0.55 18.20
N ILE A 82 24.02 -0.70 17.79
CA ILE A 82 23.02 -1.04 16.77
C ILE A 82 21.60 -0.76 17.27
N GLY A 83 21.31 -1.04 18.55
CA GLY A 83 20.06 -0.68 19.20
C GLY A 83 19.77 0.81 19.14
N ILE A 84 20.76 1.66 19.44
CA ILE A 84 20.63 3.12 19.32
C ILE A 84 20.39 3.51 17.85
N GLY A 85 21.10 2.88 16.90
CA GLY A 85 20.88 3.09 15.47
C GLY A 85 19.44 2.80 15.03
N TYR A 86 18.87 1.68 15.50
CA TYR A 86 17.46 1.34 15.22
C TYR A 86 16.47 2.33 15.84
N VAL A 87 16.74 2.84 17.05
CA VAL A 87 15.91 3.88 17.68
C VAL A 87 15.95 5.17 16.87
N LEU A 88 17.13 5.58 16.37
CA LEU A 88 17.25 6.75 15.50
C LEU A 88 16.45 6.57 14.20
N ILE A 89 16.56 5.41 13.55
CA ILE A 89 15.76 5.08 12.36
C ILE A 89 14.26 5.13 12.69
N ALA A 90 13.84 4.61 13.84
CA ALA A 90 12.44 4.65 14.26
C ALA A 90 11.94 6.09 14.47
N ILE A 91 12.76 6.97 15.06
CA ILE A 91 12.44 8.40 15.23
C ILE A 91 12.31 9.08 13.85
N ILE A 92 13.25 8.81 12.93
CA ILE A 92 13.19 9.36 11.57
C ILE A 92 11.91 8.90 10.87
N CYS A 93 11.59 7.61 10.94
CA CYS A 93 10.34 7.05 10.39
C CYS A 93 9.09 7.69 11.02
N TYR A 94 9.10 7.97 12.32
CA TYR A 94 7.99 8.65 13.01
C TYR A 94 7.77 10.07 12.49
N PHE A 95 8.84 10.84 12.28
CA PHE A 95 8.76 12.16 11.65
C PHE A 95 8.31 12.08 10.19
N LEU A 96 8.81 11.11 9.43
CA LEU A 96 8.43 10.88 8.04
C LEU A 96 6.95 10.51 7.91
N ARG A 97 6.42 9.70 8.84
CA ARG A 97 4.99 9.37 8.91
C ARG A 97 4.13 10.63 9.00
N ASN A 98 4.55 11.60 9.79
CA ASN A 98 3.83 12.87 9.91
C ASN A 98 3.88 13.70 8.62
N ARG A 99 4.99 13.60 7.87
CA ARG A 99 5.16 14.22 6.54
C ARG A 99 4.41 13.49 5.43
N LEU A 100 4.21 12.18 5.53
CA LEU A 100 3.54 11.35 4.52
C LEU A 100 2.01 11.38 4.67
N ASN A 101 1.49 11.49 5.89
CA ASN A 101 0.04 11.59 6.14
C ASN A 101 -0.61 12.82 5.46
N ARG A 102 0.06 13.97 5.43
CA ARG A 102 -0.50 15.20 4.81
C ARG A 102 -0.74 15.09 3.29
N PRO A 103 0.22 14.65 2.46
CA PRO A 103 0.01 14.47 1.03
C PRO A 103 -0.88 13.25 0.71
N LEU A 104 -0.76 12.14 1.45
CA LEU A 104 -1.63 10.97 1.26
C LEU A 104 -3.10 11.33 1.46
N LEU A 105 -3.47 11.97 2.58
CA LEU A 105 -4.86 12.40 2.80
C LEU A 105 -5.34 13.42 1.75
N ARG A 106 -4.48 14.32 1.26
CA ARG A 106 -4.87 15.27 0.20
C ARG A 106 -5.13 14.59 -1.14
N THR A 107 -4.30 13.61 -1.53
CA THR A 107 -4.49 12.87 -2.79
C THR A 107 -5.72 11.98 -2.71
N PHE A 108 -5.92 11.27 -1.61
CA PHE A 108 -7.11 10.43 -1.43
C PHE A 108 -8.40 11.26 -1.31
N SER A 109 -8.36 12.41 -0.64
CA SER A 109 -9.54 13.30 -0.55
C SER A 109 -9.97 13.83 -1.92
N LYS A 110 -9.03 14.18 -2.81
CA LYS A 110 -9.35 14.65 -4.17
C LYS A 110 -9.87 13.55 -5.11
N HIS A 111 -9.62 12.29 -4.79
CA HIS A 111 -10.07 11.17 -5.64
C HIS A 111 -11.38 10.54 -5.14
N TYR A 112 -11.80 10.86 -3.92
CA TYR A 112 -13.01 10.33 -3.30
C TYR A 112 -14.14 11.37 -3.20
N PHE A 113 -13.80 12.67 -3.19
CA PHE A 113 -14.78 13.77 -3.04
C PHE A 113 -14.92 14.69 -4.27
N ASP A 114 -14.18 14.45 -5.34
CA ASP A 114 -14.47 14.95 -6.70
C ASP A 114 -14.91 13.74 -7.56
#